data_AF-A0A2D9DNE9-F1
#
_entry.id   AF-A0A2D9DNE9-F1
#
_cell.length_a   1.000
_cell.length_b   1.000
_cell.length_c   1.000
_cell.angle_alpha   90.00
_cell.angle_beta   90.00
_cell.angle_gamma   90.00
#
_symmetry.space_group_name_H-M   'P 1'
#
loop_
_entity.id
_entity.type
_entity.pdbx_description
1 polymer ?
#
loop_
_entity_poly.entity_id
_entity_poly.type
_entity_poly.pdbx_seq_one_letter_code
_entity_poly.pdbx_strand_id
1 'polypeptide(L)'
;MLLFVLASCANKEEPNEGMKRVLADLSNSDKNFAVIPLPDSIVKMEKGKFQMNSKTKIYTAVETISEAYYLLSFLKGQPNNIRYRLDEDMDHLNKYGIYLMIDRKMKEEEGYSLKITKDYIKIVAKNEKGVFYGIQTLRQLMPDIAEEENAGSENKLIIYVKRGIIGNNMTVPTCEIYDSPKFLFRGMKLDVSRHFFSIDFIKKYIDVLAMHKMNYFIWHLSDDQGWRIEIKSYPELTAIGARRAETIEGKNFNPFKGDGKEYFHFYTQEDIREIV
;
A
#
# COMPACT_ATOMS: atom_id res chain seq x y z
N MET A 1 -9.96 -11.63 1.94
CA MET A 1 -8.50 -11.59 1.77
C MET A 1 -7.73 -11.48 3.10
N LEU A 2 -8.27 -10.85 4.15
CA LEU A 2 -7.64 -10.84 5.49
C LEU A 2 -7.63 -12.20 6.21
N LEU A 3 -8.55 -13.12 5.87
CA LEU A 3 -8.55 -14.48 6.43
C LEU A 3 -7.29 -15.28 6.06
N PHE A 4 -6.60 -14.94 4.97
CA PHE A 4 -5.45 -15.73 4.49
C PHE A 4 -4.14 -15.42 5.21
N VAL A 5 -3.94 -14.19 5.69
CA VAL A 5 -2.66 -13.80 6.33
C VAL A 5 -2.56 -14.35 7.75
N LEU A 6 -3.68 -14.49 8.47
CA LEU A 6 -3.70 -15.10 9.80
C LEU A 6 -3.77 -16.64 9.78
N ALA A 7 -4.26 -17.24 8.69
CA ALA A 7 -4.38 -18.69 8.58
C ALA A 7 -3.06 -19.41 8.25
N SER A 8 -2.03 -18.71 7.75
CA SER A 8 -0.77 -19.36 7.37
C SER A 8 0.11 -19.78 8.56
N CYS A 9 -0.17 -19.29 9.76
CA CYS A 9 0.57 -19.66 10.99
C CYS A 9 -0.25 -20.54 11.96
N ALA A 10 -1.54 -20.75 11.68
CA ALA A 10 -2.39 -21.59 12.51
C ALA A 10 -2.58 -22.94 11.82
N ASN A 11 -1.83 -23.94 12.28
CA ASN A 11 -2.30 -25.32 12.17
C ASN A 11 -3.76 -25.34 12.69
N LYS A 12 -4.67 -25.88 11.87
CA LYS A 12 -6.09 -26.14 12.13
C LYS A 12 -6.48 -26.16 13.61
N GLU A 13 -6.81 -25.01 14.20
CA GLU A 13 -7.60 -24.91 15.43
C GLU A 13 -8.42 -23.64 15.36
N GLU A 14 -9.64 -23.70 15.89
CA GLU A 14 -10.57 -22.57 15.92
C GLU A 14 -9.92 -21.31 16.50
N PRO A 15 -10.30 -20.10 16.02
CA PRO A 15 -9.76 -18.86 16.56
C PRO A 15 -9.96 -18.78 18.08
N ASN A 16 -8.86 -18.59 18.82
CA ASN A 16 -8.90 -18.42 20.28
C ASN A 16 -9.68 -17.14 20.66
N GLU A 17 -10.09 -16.99 21.92
CA GLU A 17 -10.90 -15.85 22.37
C GLU A 17 -10.29 -14.48 22.05
N GLY A 18 -8.96 -14.36 22.11
CA GLY A 18 -8.25 -13.13 21.71
C GLY A 18 -8.42 -12.82 20.23
N MET A 19 -8.33 -13.84 19.38
CA MET A 19 -8.57 -13.76 17.94
C MET A 19 -10.05 -13.47 17.63
N LYS A 20 -10.99 -14.10 18.35
CA LYS A 20 -12.43 -13.80 18.23
C LYS A 20 -12.75 -12.35 18.59
N ARG A 21 -12.10 -11.79 19.62
CA ARG A 21 -12.25 -10.39 20.02
C ARG A 21 -11.67 -9.42 18.98
N VAL A 22 -10.47 -9.72 18.45
CA VAL A 22 -9.88 -8.95 17.35
C VAL A 22 -10.75 -9.03 16.09
N LEU A 23 -11.32 -10.20 15.77
CA LEU A 23 -12.23 -10.37 14.63
C LEU A 23 -13.58 -9.66 14.83
N ALA A 24 -14.08 -9.58 16.06
CA ALA A 24 -15.28 -8.82 16.42
C ALA A 24 -15.07 -7.31 16.29
N ASP A 25 -13.93 -6.79 16.77
CA ASP A 25 -13.55 -5.38 16.63
C ASP A 25 -13.19 -4.99 15.18
N LEU A 26 -12.68 -5.95 14.40
CA LEU A 26 -12.42 -5.80 12.96
C LEU A 26 -13.68 -5.97 12.10
N SER A 27 -14.84 -6.32 12.68
CA SER A 27 -16.09 -6.42 11.95
C SER A 27 -16.67 -5.02 11.68
N ASN A 28 -16.00 -4.25 10.82
CA ASN A 28 -16.64 -3.12 10.18
C ASN A 28 -17.71 -3.69 9.23
N SER A 29 -18.91 -3.90 9.77
CA SER A 29 -20.04 -4.53 9.09
C SER A 29 -20.52 -3.74 7.87
N ASP A 30 -20.10 -2.47 7.77
CA ASP A 30 -20.33 -1.62 6.62
C ASP A 30 -19.18 -1.75 5.62
N LYS A 31 -19.42 -2.54 4.57
CA LYS A 31 -18.46 -2.75 3.46
C LYS A 31 -17.96 -1.44 2.83
N ASN A 32 -18.69 -0.33 2.96
CA ASN A 32 -18.28 0.96 2.41
C ASN A 32 -17.14 1.63 3.20
N PHE A 33 -16.83 1.16 4.42
CA PHE A 33 -15.83 1.77 5.30
C PHE A 33 -14.76 0.79 5.77
N ALA A 34 -14.54 -0.32 5.05
CA ALA A 34 -13.55 -1.35 5.39
C ALA A 34 -12.10 -0.89 5.18
N VAL A 35 -11.66 0.10 5.98
CA VAL A 35 -10.30 0.64 6.02
C VAL A 35 -9.45 -0.22 6.95
N ILE A 36 -8.27 -0.62 6.47
CA ILE A 36 -7.27 -1.42 7.19
C ILE A 36 -5.90 -0.76 7.01
N PRO A 37 -5.15 -0.45 8.08
CA PRO A 37 -5.50 -0.62 9.50
C PRO A 37 -6.72 0.22 9.91
N LEU A 38 -7.40 -0.19 10.99
CA LEU A 38 -8.53 0.54 11.54
C LEU A 38 -8.05 1.94 12.00
N PRO A 39 -8.66 3.04 11.51
CA PRO A 39 -8.33 4.39 11.95
C PRO A 39 -8.65 4.65 13.43
N ASP A 40 -7.99 5.63 14.03
CA ASP A 40 -8.31 6.10 15.40
C ASP A 40 -9.79 6.50 15.55
N SER A 41 -10.37 7.15 14.54
CA SER A 41 -11.80 7.45 14.51
C SER A 41 -12.39 7.53 13.10
N ILE A 42 -13.65 7.14 12.97
CA ILE A 42 -14.46 7.28 11.75
C ILE A 42 -15.84 7.81 12.13
N VAL A 43 -16.20 8.99 11.64
CA VAL A 43 -17.54 9.58 11.73
C VAL A 43 -18.19 9.51 10.36
N LYS A 44 -19.27 8.73 10.25
CA LYS A 44 -20.05 8.63 9.02
C LYS A 44 -20.96 9.85 8.90
N MET A 45 -20.91 10.55 7.77
CA MET A 45 -21.83 11.66 7.50
C MET A 45 -23.11 11.11 6.84
N GLU A 46 -24.25 11.79 7.03
CA GLU A 46 -25.53 11.37 6.45
C GLU A 46 -25.43 11.15 4.92
N LYS A 47 -26.30 10.25 4.41
CA LYS A 47 -26.35 9.74 3.02
C LYS A 47 -25.80 10.74 1.98
N GLY A 48 -24.55 10.50 1.59
CA GLY A 48 -23.85 11.29 0.57
C GLY A 48 -22.68 10.53 -0.01
N LYS A 49 -22.33 10.85 -1.24
CA LYS A 49 -21.09 10.39 -1.87
C LYS A 49 -20.46 11.56 -2.63
N PHE A 50 -19.14 11.63 -2.58
CA PHE A 50 -18.36 12.47 -3.48
C PHE A 50 -18.29 11.78 -4.85
N GLN A 51 -18.70 12.47 -5.92
CA GLN A 51 -18.73 11.89 -7.28
C GLN A 51 -17.51 12.29 -8.13
N MET A 52 -16.44 11.52 -8.04
CA MET A 52 -15.23 11.80 -8.80
C MET A 52 -15.47 11.71 -10.32
N ASN A 53 -15.15 12.79 -11.02
CA ASN A 53 -15.36 12.98 -12.46
C ASN A 53 -14.28 13.88 -13.10
N SER A 54 -14.43 14.21 -14.39
CA SER A 54 -13.45 14.92 -15.22
C SER A 54 -13.15 16.34 -14.79
N LYS A 55 -14.08 16.94 -14.04
CA LYS A 55 -13.99 18.29 -13.50
C LYS A 55 -13.35 18.30 -12.11
N THR A 56 -13.18 17.13 -11.48
CA THR A 56 -12.42 17.02 -10.23
C THR A 56 -11.02 17.59 -10.46
N LYS A 57 -10.50 18.32 -9.49
CA LYS A 57 -9.14 18.86 -9.51
C LYS A 57 -8.46 18.47 -8.22
N ILE A 58 -7.15 18.24 -8.27
CA ILE A 58 -6.32 18.07 -7.07
C ILE A 58 -5.69 19.42 -6.78
N TYR A 59 -6.03 20.01 -5.64
CA TYR A 59 -5.43 21.21 -5.10
C TYR A 59 -4.35 20.81 -4.11
N THR A 60 -3.12 21.27 -4.35
CA THR A 60 -1.96 20.88 -3.56
C THR A 60 -0.99 22.05 -3.41
N ALA A 61 -0.10 21.96 -2.42
CA ALA A 61 1.03 22.88 -2.26
C ALA A 61 2.28 22.29 -2.91
N VAL A 62 3.36 23.08 -3.00
CA VAL A 62 4.65 22.58 -3.50
C VAL A 62 5.18 21.44 -2.64
N GLU A 63 5.01 21.53 -1.32
CA GLU A 63 5.45 20.52 -0.35
C GLU A 63 4.75 19.16 -0.53
N THR A 64 3.54 19.14 -1.08
CA THR A 64 2.70 17.93 -1.25
C THR A 64 2.50 17.55 -2.71
N ILE A 65 3.40 17.99 -3.60
CA ILE A 65 3.29 17.77 -5.05
C ILE A 65 3.51 16.30 -5.42
N SER A 66 4.44 15.63 -4.75
CA SER A 66 4.74 14.20 -4.96
C SER A 66 3.52 13.35 -4.61
N GLU A 67 2.84 13.67 -3.52
CA GLU A 67 1.62 13.02 -3.05
C GLU A 67 0.47 13.23 -4.03
N ALA A 68 0.36 14.43 -4.63
CA ALA A 68 -0.62 14.72 -5.66
C ALA A 68 -0.39 13.88 -6.92
N TYR A 69 0.87 13.76 -7.38
CA TYR A 69 1.22 12.89 -8.51
C TYR A 69 1.01 11.41 -8.18
N TYR A 70 1.35 10.99 -6.96
CA TYR A 70 1.12 9.64 -6.48
C TYR A 70 -0.38 9.31 -6.47
N LEU A 71 -1.23 10.18 -5.92
CA LEU A 71 -2.68 10.03 -5.99
C LEU A 71 -3.17 9.96 -7.45
N LEU A 72 -2.70 10.86 -8.31
CA LEU A 72 -3.07 10.89 -9.72
C LEU A 72 -2.74 9.59 -10.45
N SER A 73 -1.63 8.93 -10.07
CA SER A 73 -1.21 7.67 -10.69
C SER A 73 -2.24 6.54 -10.56
N PHE A 74 -3.05 6.53 -9.49
CA PHE A 74 -4.14 5.57 -9.30
C PHE A 74 -5.40 5.95 -10.06
N LEU A 75 -5.63 7.24 -10.25
CA LEU A 75 -6.84 7.80 -10.83
C LEU A 75 -6.80 7.78 -12.37
N LYS A 76 -6.31 6.69 -12.97
CA LYS A 76 -6.07 6.54 -14.42
C LYS A 76 -7.16 7.23 -15.25
N GLY A 77 -6.79 8.34 -15.88
CA GLY A 77 -7.64 9.06 -16.81
C GLY A 77 -8.31 10.33 -16.30
N GLN A 78 -8.52 10.53 -14.98
CA GLN A 78 -9.09 11.76 -14.35
C GLN A 78 -8.87 11.78 -12.83
N PRO A 79 -8.54 12.90 -12.16
CA PRO A 79 -8.52 14.25 -12.67
C PRO A 79 -7.21 14.58 -13.38
N ASN A 80 -7.27 14.99 -14.65
CA ASN A 80 -6.05 15.25 -15.44
C ASN A 80 -5.37 16.58 -15.10
N ASN A 81 -5.69 17.21 -13.97
CA ASN A 81 -5.20 18.54 -13.64
C ASN A 81 -4.92 18.68 -12.14
N ILE A 82 -3.64 18.85 -11.81
CA ILE A 82 -3.16 19.35 -10.52
C ILE A 82 -3.20 20.88 -10.57
N ARG A 83 -3.63 21.53 -9.49
CA ARG A 83 -3.64 22.97 -9.31
C ARG A 83 -2.86 23.33 -8.06
N TYR A 84 -1.84 24.14 -8.24
CA TYR A 84 -1.14 24.75 -7.12
C TYR A 84 -2.06 25.72 -6.40
N ARG A 85 -2.07 25.64 -5.08
CA ARG A 85 -2.67 26.63 -4.21
C ARG A 85 -1.56 27.25 -3.38
N LEU A 86 -1.49 28.59 -3.40
CA LEU A 86 -0.50 29.36 -2.64
C LEU A 86 -0.97 29.64 -1.20
N ASP A 87 -2.24 29.37 -0.89
CA ASP A 87 -2.84 29.84 0.35
C ASP A 87 -3.06 28.69 1.35
N GLU A 88 -2.43 28.85 2.51
CA GLU A 88 -2.62 28.11 3.76
C GLU A 88 -4.06 28.25 4.33
N ASP A 89 -4.92 29.05 3.69
CA ASP A 89 -6.27 29.32 4.19
C ASP A 89 -7.21 28.11 4.03
N MET A 90 -7.46 27.44 5.15
CA MET A 90 -8.37 26.30 5.27
C MET A 90 -9.84 26.64 4.96
N ASP A 91 -10.19 27.93 4.90
CA ASP A 91 -11.57 28.41 4.97
C ASP A 91 -12.24 28.67 3.61
N HIS A 92 -11.47 28.74 2.51
CA HIS A 92 -12.01 28.96 1.16
C HIS A 92 -12.22 27.68 0.33
N LEU A 93 -12.74 26.61 0.94
CA LEU A 93 -13.01 25.30 0.30
C LEU A 93 -14.28 25.27 -0.58
N ASN A 94 -14.60 26.38 -1.26
CA ASN A 94 -15.83 26.49 -2.05
C ASN A 94 -15.76 25.83 -3.44
N LYS A 95 -14.63 25.21 -3.79
CA LYS A 95 -14.45 24.58 -5.11
C LYS A 95 -14.57 23.06 -5.01
N TYR A 96 -15.20 22.49 -6.02
CA TYR A 96 -15.27 21.05 -6.19
C TYR A 96 -13.88 20.44 -6.41
N GLY A 97 -13.46 19.47 -5.59
CA GLY A 97 -12.16 18.81 -5.77
C GLY A 97 -11.56 18.09 -4.56
N ILE A 98 -10.30 17.67 -4.72
CA ILE A 98 -9.49 17.01 -3.70
C ILE A 98 -8.44 18.01 -3.21
N TYR A 99 -8.26 18.15 -1.91
CA TYR A 99 -7.34 19.09 -1.29
C TYR A 99 -6.32 18.34 -0.45
N LEU A 100 -5.04 18.53 -0.73
CA LEU A 100 -3.92 18.03 0.06
C LEU A 100 -3.30 19.23 0.78
N MET A 101 -3.42 19.27 2.10
CA MET A 101 -3.09 20.45 2.90
C MET A 101 -2.16 20.10 4.05
N ILE A 102 -1.28 21.05 4.37
CA ILE A 102 -0.37 20.97 5.51
C ILE A 102 -0.88 21.87 6.63
N ASP A 103 -1.04 21.32 7.83
CA ASP A 103 -1.27 22.04 9.07
C ASP A 103 -0.16 21.71 10.07
N ARG A 104 0.84 22.58 10.15
CA ARG A 104 2.01 22.42 11.02
C ARG A 104 1.67 22.44 12.51
N LYS A 105 0.43 22.79 12.90
CA LYS A 105 -0.05 22.77 14.29
C LYS A 105 -0.46 21.37 14.74
N MET A 106 -0.68 20.43 13.81
CA MET A 106 -0.93 19.03 14.15
C MET A 106 0.27 18.44 14.90
N LYS A 107 0.02 17.59 15.90
CA LYS A 107 1.09 17.10 16.80
C LYS A 107 1.83 15.92 16.16
N GLU A 108 1.07 15.03 15.56
CA GLU A 108 1.47 13.72 15.06
C GLU A 108 2.15 13.83 13.68
N GLU A 109 3.40 13.37 13.58
CA GLU A 109 4.18 13.47 12.33
C GLU A 109 3.56 12.70 11.16
N GLU A 110 2.98 11.54 11.43
CA GLU A 110 2.37 10.67 10.41
C GLU A 110 0.84 10.67 10.50
N GLY A 111 0.27 11.56 11.34
CA GLY A 111 -1.18 11.68 11.52
C GLY A 111 -1.85 12.50 10.42
N TYR A 112 -3.12 12.21 10.16
CA TYR A 112 -3.92 12.95 9.19
C TYR A 112 -5.40 13.03 9.57
N SER A 113 -6.06 14.06 9.05
CA SER A 113 -7.51 14.18 8.99
C SER A 113 -7.96 14.04 7.53
N LEU A 114 -8.92 13.15 7.28
CA LEU A 114 -9.58 12.98 5.99
C LEU A 114 -11.05 13.34 6.13
N LYS A 115 -11.50 14.35 5.39
CA LYS A 115 -12.91 14.77 5.33
C LYS A 115 -13.44 14.65 3.92
N ILE A 116 -14.52 13.90 3.76
CA ILE A 116 -15.19 13.65 2.49
C ILE A 116 -16.61 14.19 2.58
N THR A 117 -16.92 15.21 1.78
CA THR A 117 -18.25 15.78 1.61
C THR A 117 -18.75 15.50 0.20
N LYS A 118 -19.95 15.99 -0.16
CA LYS A 118 -20.44 15.89 -1.55
C LYS A 118 -19.63 16.76 -2.51
N ASP A 119 -19.01 17.82 -1.99
CA ASP A 119 -18.35 18.87 -2.78
C ASP A 119 -16.83 18.73 -2.78
N TYR A 120 -16.23 18.17 -1.73
CA TYR A 120 -14.77 18.04 -1.65
C TYR A 120 -14.30 16.82 -0.88
N ILE A 121 -13.05 16.44 -1.16
CA ILE A 121 -12.24 15.56 -0.33
C ILE A 121 -11.08 16.40 0.20
N LYS A 122 -10.85 16.40 1.51
CA LYS A 122 -9.77 17.16 2.14
C LYS A 122 -8.93 16.22 2.99
N ILE A 123 -7.63 16.19 2.73
CA ILE A 123 -6.61 15.52 3.53
C ILE A 123 -5.73 16.61 4.14
N VAL A 124 -5.67 16.64 5.47
CA VAL A 124 -4.85 17.57 6.25
C VAL A 124 -3.88 16.77 7.08
N ALA A 125 -2.61 17.14 7.07
CA ALA A 125 -1.59 16.50 7.90
C ALA A 125 -0.50 17.49 8.29
N LYS A 126 0.35 17.11 9.23
CA LYS A 126 1.49 17.94 9.65
C LYS A 126 2.55 18.12 8.55
N ASN A 127 2.75 17.09 7.74
CA ASN A 127 3.77 16.99 6.70
C ASN A 127 3.28 16.02 5.59
N GLU A 128 4.14 15.78 4.60
CA GLU A 128 3.87 14.92 3.45
C GLU A 128 3.56 13.46 3.81
N LYS A 129 4.14 12.92 4.89
CA LYS A 129 3.93 11.52 5.31
C LYS A 129 2.50 11.28 5.76
N GLY A 130 1.93 12.20 6.54
CA GLY A 130 0.53 12.11 6.93
C GLY A 130 -0.41 12.27 5.73
N VAL A 131 -0.10 13.18 4.79
CA VAL A 131 -0.86 13.30 3.53
C VAL A 131 -0.84 11.99 2.75
N PHE A 132 0.34 11.37 2.62
CA PHE A 132 0.51 10.07 1.97
C PHE A 132 -0.38 9.00 2.62
N TYR A 133 -0.39 8.87 3.95
CA TYR A 133 -1.26 7.92 4.63
C TYR A 133 -2.76 8.23 4.49
N GLY A 134 -3.13 9.51 4.44
CA GLY A 134 -4.48 9.93 4.10
C GLY A 134 -4.90 9.50 2.69
N ILE A 135 -3.98 9.57 1.72
CA ILE A 135 -4.20 9.04 0.37
C ILE A 135 -4.40 7.52 0.40
N GLN A 136 -3.63 6.77 1.20
CA GLN A 136 -3.84 5.32 1.32
C GLN A 136 -5.24 4.99 1.85
N THR A 137 -5.72 5.71 2.86
CA THR A 137 -7.09 5.54 3.37
C THR A 137 -8.13 5.91 2.31
N LEU A 138 -7.94 7.03 1.60
CA LEU A 138 -8.81 7.41 0.49
C LEU A 138 -8.87 6.32 -0.59
N ARG A 139 -7.73 5.72 -0.97
CA ARG A 139 -7.66 4.61 -1.93
C ARG A 139 -8.45 3.39 -1.47
N GLN A 140 -8.53 3.12 -0.17
CA GLN A 140 -9.31 2.00 0.36
C GLN A 140 -10.82 2.29 0.43
N LEU A 141 -11.20 3.57 0.56
CA LEU A 141 -12.60 4.02 0.50
C LEU A 141 -13.12 4.12 -0.95
N MET A 142 -12.23 4.16 -1.94
CA MET A 142 -12.61 4.08 -3.34
C MET A 142 -13.16 2.69 -3.66
N PRO A 143 -14.19 2.59 -4.51
CA PRO A 143 -14.75 1.31 -4.90
C PRO A 143 -13.70 0.46 -5.63
N ASP A 144 -13.78 -0.83 -5.38
CA ASP A 144 -13.12 -1.87 -6.14
C ASP A 144 -13.63 -1.82 -7.58
N ILE A 145 -12.74 -1.65 -8.56
CA ILE A 145 -13.12 -1.66 -9.97
C ILE A 145 -12.53 -2.93 -10.58
N ALA A 146 -13.41 -3.86 -10.93
CA ALA A 146 -13.05 -5.06 -11.66
C ALA A 146 -12.73 -4.63 -13.10
N GLU A 147 -11.49 -4.82 -13.53
CA GLU A 147 -11.16 -4.84 -14.96
C GLU A 147 -11.53 -6.23 -15.49
N GLU A 148 -12.43 -6.26 -16.46
CA GLU A 148 -12.67 -7.44 -17.26
C GLU A 148 -11.63 -7.47 -18.38
N GLU A 149 -10.75 -8.46 -18.39
CA GLU A 149 -9.98 -8.74 -19.60
C GLU A 149 -10.91 -9.54 -20.53
N ASN A 150 -11.04 -9.10 -21.79
CA ASN A 150 -11.81 -9.81 -22.81
C ASN A 150 -11.13 -11.15 -23.14
N ALA A 151 -11.28 -12.15 -22.29
CA ALA A 151 -11.15 -13.54 -22.69
C ALA A 151 -12.32 -13.82 -23.63
N GLY A 152 -12.03 -13.94 -24.93
CA GLY A 152 -13.04 -14.25 -25.93
C GLY A 152 -13.90 -15.45 -25.48
N SER A 153 -15.22 -15.31 -25.67
CA SER A 153 -16.25 -16.35 -25.49
C SER A 153 -16.53 -16.84 -24.05
N GLU A 154 -17.73 -16.47 -23.57
CA GLU A 154 -18.63 -17.11 -22.60
C GLU A 154 -18.17 -17.44 -21.16
N ASN A 155 -16.88 -17.33 -20.81
CA ASN A 155 -16.43 -17.42 -19.41
C ASN A 155 -15.64 -16.17 -19.00
N LYS A 156 -16.37 -15.14 -18.54
CA LYS A 156 -15.79 -13.95 -17.90
C LYS A 156 -15.14 -14.34 -16.57
N LEU A 157 -13.82 -14.41 -16.57
CA LEU A 157 -13.04 -14.52 -15.34
C LEU A 157 -12.72 -13.10 -14.84
N ILE A 158 -13.15 -12.73 -13.64
CA ILE A 158 -12.63 -11.52 -12.98
C ILE A 158 -11.19 -11.85 -12.59
N ILE A 159 -10.22 -11.35 -13.36
CA ILE A 159 -8.83 -11.77 -13.22
C ILE A 159 -8.19 -11.08 -12.01
N TYR A 160 -8.44 -9.78 -11.81
CA TYR A 160 -8.02 -9.04 -10.60
C TYR A 160 -8.94 -7.85 -10.30
N VAL A 161 -9.11 -7.53 -9.02
CA VAL A 161 -9.75 -6.29 -8.57
C VAL A 161 -8.69 -5.22 -8.43
N LYS A 162 -8.78 -4.14 -9.22
CA LYS A 162 -7.92 -2.97 -9.04
C LYS A 162 -8.75 -1.89 -8.36
N ARG A 163 -8.34 -1.52 -7.14
CA ARG A 163 -8.85 -0.32 -6.48
C ARG A 163 -8.41 0.91 -7.26
N GLY A 164 -9.36 1.73 -7.68
CA GLY A 164 -9.10 3.06 -8.27
C GLY A 164 -9.11 3.20 -9.79
N ILE A 165 -9.43 2.17 -10.59
CA ILE A 165 -9.54 2.39 -12.05
C ILE A 165 -10.87 2.98 -12.44
N ILE A 166 -10.86 4.13 -13.10
CA ILE A 166 -12.08 4.89 -13.36
C ILE A 166 -12.96 4.22 -14.43
N GLY A 167 -14.16 3.81 -13.99
CA GLY A 167 -15.37 3.87 -14.81
C GLY A 167 -16.10 5.21 -14.61
N ASN A 168 -17.02 5.58 -15.51
CA ASN A 168 -17.65 6.91 -15.61
C ASN A 168 -18.37 7.46 -14.35
N ASN A 169 -18.40 6.77 -13.20
CA ASN A 169 -19.08 7.22 -11.98
C ASN A 169 -18.42 6.67 -10.70
N MET A 170 -17.15 7.01 -10.44
CA MET A 170 -16.50 6.65 -9.17
C MET A 170 -17.07 7.51 -8.04
N THR A 171 -17.61 6.85 -7.01
CA THR A 171 -18.19 7.53 -5.86
C THR A 171 -17.51 7.10 -4.57
N VAL A 172 -17.20 8.05 -3.70
CA VAL A 172 -16.56 7.80 -2.40
C VAL A 172 -17.54 8.21 -1.29
N PRO A 173 -17.78 7.37 -0.26
CA PRO A 173 -18.75 7.70 0.78
C PRO A 173 -18.30 8.90 1.62
N THR A 174 -19.25 9.73 2.04
CA THR A 174 -18.97 10.88 2.89
C THR A 174 -18.66 10.47 4.33
N CYS A 175 -17.56 10.95 4.87
CA CYS A 175 -17.10 10.66 6.22
C CYS A 175 -16.08 11.69 6.71
N GLU A 176 -15.77 11.62 7.98
CA GLU A 176 -14.64 12.29 8.61
C GLU A 176 -13.82 11.23 9.35
N ILE A 177 -12.53 11.16 9.05
CA ILE A 177 -11.59 10.20 9.62
C ILE A 177 -10.44 10.99 10.21
N TYR A 178 -10.06 10.64 11.44
CA TYR A 178 -8.79 11.05 12.04
C TYR A 178 -8.01 9.79 12.36
N ASP A 179 -6.72 9.79 12.05
CA ASP A 179 -5.88 8.61 12.19
C ASP A 179 -4.42 9.01 12.43
N SER A 180 -3.76 8.26 13.30
CA SER A 180 -2.36 8.42 13.62
C SER A 180 -1.76 7.07 14.02
N PRO A 181 -0.47 6.82 13.75
CA PRO A 181 0.11 5.54 14.08
C PRO A 181 0.36 5.42 15.58
N LYS A 182 -0.12 4.32 16.17
CA LYS A 182 0.21 3.95 17.56
C LYS A 182 1.72 3.70 17.78
N PHE A 183 2.40 3.17 16.75
CA PHE A 183 3.83 2.85 16.80
C PHE A 183 4.55 3.52 15.65
N LEU A 184 5.68 4.18 15.95
CA LEU A 184 6.51 4.85 14.94
C LEU A 184 7.27 3.86 14.05
N PHE A 185 7.56 2.66 14.54
CA PHE A 185 8.22 1.61 13.78
C PHE A 185 7.22 0.52 13.39
N ARG A 186 6.91 0.43 12.09
CA ARG A 186 6.00 -0.57 11.51
C ARG A 186 6.74 -1.28 10.38
N GLY A 187 7.51 -2.29 10.79
CA GLY A 187 8.46 -2.98 9.93
C GLY A 187 7.91 -4.27 9.34
N MET A 188 8.32 -4.56 8.10
CA MET A 188 8.12 -5.87 7.48
C MET A 188 9.42 -6.37 6.87
N LYS A 189 9.81 -7.61 7.20
CA LYS A 189 11.03 -8.26 6.70
C LYS A 189 10.74 -9.14 5.50
N LEU A 190 11.55 -9.00 4.44
CA LEU A 190 11.56 -9.92 3.30
C LEU A 190 12.92 -10.60 3.20
N ASP A 191 12.91 -11.93 3.27
CA ASP A 191 14.08 -12.77 3.07
C ASP A 191 14.23 -13.14 1.60
N VAL A 192 15.22 -12.50 0.97
CA VAL A 192 15.60 -12.76 -0.43
C VAL A 192 16.85 -13.64 -0.55
N SER A 193 17.48 -13.94 0.59
CA SER A 193 18.74 -14.69 0.65
C SER A 193 18.51 -16.17 0.44
N ARG A 194 17.45 -16.71 1.06
CA ARG A 194 17.06 -18.13 0.90
C ARG A 194 16.47 -18.37 -0.49
N HIS A 195 15.51 -17.53 -0.88
CA HIS A 195 14.90 -17.53 -2.21
C HIS A 195 14.81 -16.10 -2.74
N PHE A 196 15.34 -15.89 -3.93
CA PHE A 196 15.34 -14.62 -4.64
C PHE A 196 13.94 -14.25 -5.12
N PHE A 197 13.64 -12.95 -5.05
CA PHE A 197 12.43 -12.35 -5.60
C PHE A 197 12.82 -11.28 -6.62
N SER A 198 12.10 -11.18 -7.74
CA SER A 198 12.39 -10.17 -8.76
C SER A 198 12.13 -8.75 -8.26
N ILE A 199 12.73 -7.75 -8.91
CA ILE A 199 12.51 -6.33 -8.61
C ILE A 199 11.03 -5.94 -8.76
N ASP A 200 10.36 -6.45 -9.80
CA ASP A 200 8.91 -6.25 -9.98
C ASP A 200 8.08 -6.81 -8.81
N PHE A 201 8.48 -7.94 -8.25
CA PHE A 201 7.83 -8.48 -7.06
C PHE A 201 8.06 -7.57 -5.85
N ILE A 202 9.29 -7.10 -5.65
CA ILE A 202 9.64 -6.22 -4.52
C ILE A 202 8.87 -4.91 -4.58
N LYS A 203 8.75 -4.29 -5.76
CA LYS A 203 7.93 -3.08 -5.95
C LYS A 203 6.47 -3.33 -5.57
N LYS A 204 5.86 -4.41 -6.07
CA LYS A 204 4.49 -4.80 -5.70
C LYS A 204 4.35 -5.07 -4.20
N TYR A 205 5.38 -5.66 -3.59
CA TYR A 205 5.40 -5.91 -2.15
C TYR A 205 5.41 -4.59 -1.37
N ILE A 206 6.26 -3.64 -1.74
CA ILE A 206 6.32 -2.29 -1.16
C ILE A 206 5.00 -1.54 -1.36
N ASP A 207 4.35 -1.66 -2.52
CA ASP A 207 3.02 -1.06 -2.75
C ASP A 207 1.97 -1.58 -1.75
N VAL A 208 2.01 -2.88 -1.44
CA VAL A 208 1.13 -3.50 -0.43
C VAL A 208 1.49 -3.00 0.97
N LEU A 209 2.77 -2.90 1.31
CA LEU A 209 3.24 -2.35 2.60
C LEU A 209 2.75 -0.90 2.78
N ALA A 210 2.93 -0.07 1.75
CA ALA A 210 2.48 1.31 1.73
C ALA A 210 0.97 1.43 1.91
N MET A 211 0.17 0.60 1.21
CA MET A 211 -1.29 0.55 1.39
C MET A 211 -1.71 0.24 2.83
N HIS A 212 -0.91 -0.56 3.56
CA HIS A 212 -1.15 -0.91 4.96
C HIS A 212 -0.36 -0.04 5.95
N LYS A 213 0.17 1.10 5.48
CA LYS A 213 0.89 2.11 6.29
C LYS A 213 2.15 1.58 7.00
N MET A 214 2.77 0.51 6.50
CA MET A 214 4.09 0.07 6.98
C MET A 214 5.16 1.06 6.49
N ASN A 215 6.14 1.38 7.34
CA ASN A 215 7.12 2.43 7.07
C ASN A 215 8.59 1.97 7.15
N TYR A 216 8.84 0.72 7.54
CA TYR A 216 10.17 0.12 7.45
C TYR A 216 10.11 -1.16 6.61
N PHE A 217 10.88 -1.18 5.52
CA PHE A 217 11.12 -2.41 4.75
C PHE A 217 12.49 -2.97 5.15
N ILE A 218 12.49 -4.15 5.78
CA ILE A 218 13.71 -4.82 6.23
C ILE A 218 14.10 -5.85 5.17
N TRP A 219 15.01 -5.46 4.29
CA TRP A 219 15.43 -6.29 3.17
C TRP A 219 16.62 -7.18 3.57
N HIS A 220 16.38 -8.48 3.76
CA HIS A 220 17.41 -9.43 4.22
C HIS A 220 18.18 -10.01 3.04
N LEU A 221 19.29 -9.34 2.71
CA LEU A 221 20.07 -9.49 1.48
C LEU A 221 21.22 -10.53 1.53
N SER A 222 21.56 -11.03 2.72
CA SER A 222 22.59 -12.06 2.86
C SER A 222 22.25 -13.09 3.92
N ASP A 223 22.57 -14.35 3.64
CA ASP A 223 22.50 -15.46 4.59
C ASP A 223 23.42 -16.61 4.12
N ASP A 224 23.45 -17.73 4.86
CA ASP A 224 24.34 -18.87 4.54
C ASP A 224 24.13 -19.40 3.13
N GLN A 225 22.89 -19.38 2.63
CA GLN A 225 22.50 -19.95 1.34
C GLN A 225 22.54 -18.94 0.17
N GLY A 226 22.97 -17.70 0.42
CA GLY A 226 23.02 -16.70 -0.63
C GLY A 226 23.40 -15.28 -0.20
N TRP A 227 24.25 -14.67 -1.01
CA TRP A 227 24.55 -13.24 -1.01
C TRP A 227 23.87 -12.56 -2.20
N ARG A 228 23.05 -11.54 -1.96
CA ARG A 228 22.14 -10.99 -2.98
C ARG A 228 22.43 -9.57 -3.42
N ILE A 229 23.44 -8.88 -2.88
CA ILE A 229 23.70 -7.48 -3.23
C ILE A 229 25.07 -7.30 -3.91
N GLU A 230 25.12 -6.64 -5.06
CA GLU A 230 26.38 -6.33 -5.71
C GLU A 230 27.24 -5.34 -4.88
N ILE A 231 28.44 -5.77 -4.52
CA ILE A 231 29.47 -4.91 -3.94
C ILE A 231 30.67 -4.88 -4.89
N LYS A 232 30.81 -3.78 -5.64
CA LYS A 232 31.83 -3.64 -6.70
C LYS A 232 33.27 -3.87 -6.24
N SER A 233 33.59 -3.52 -4.99
CA SER A 233 34.92 -3.75 -4.41
C SER A 233 35.18 -5.20 -4.01
N TYR A 234 34.13 -6.04 -3.94
CA TYR A 234 34.18 -7.45 -3.54
C TYR A 234 33.36 -8.31 -4.51
N PRO A 235 33.79 -8.45 -5.77
CA PRO A 235 33.02 -9.13 -6.82
C PRO A 235 32.76 -10.61 -6.54
N GLU A 236 33.61 -11.27 -5.74
CA GLU A 236 33.43 -12.67 -5.36
C GLU A 236 32.16 -12.91 -4.52
N LEU A 237 31.67 -11.90 -3.80
CA LEU A 237 30.44 -12.01 -3.01
C LEU A 237 29.23 -12.38 -3.88
N THR A 238 29.12 -11.81 -5.08
CA THR A 238 28.06 -12.19 -6.02
C THR A 238 28.51 -13.28 -6.99
N ALA A 239 29.77 -13.27 -7.47
CA ALA A 239 30.24 -14.28 -8.41
C ALA A 239 30.18 -15.72 -7.83
N ILE A 240 30.46 -15.86 -6.53
CA ILE A 240 30.43 -17.14 -5.81
C ILE A 240 29.24 -17.16 -4.85
N GLY A 241 29.12 -16.18 -3.95
CA GLY A 241 28.13 -16.21 -2.86
C GLY A 241 26.66 -16.11 -3.31
N ALA A 242 26.37 -15.66 -4.53
CA ALA A 242 25.01 -15.68 -5.07
C ALA A 242 24.59 -17.04 -5.66
N ARG A 243 25.54 -17.98 -5.78
CA ARG A 243 25.37 -19.28 -6.43
C ARG A 243 25.28 -20.41 -5.41
N ARG A 244 24.37 -21.36 -5.65
CA ARG A 244 24.38 -22.67 -5.00
C ARG A 244 24.02 -23.76 -6.01
N ALA A 245 24.54 -24.96 -5.80
CA ALA A 245 24.36 -26.07 -6.72
C ALA A 245 22.93 -26.64 -6.71
N GLU A 246 22.25 -26.57 -5.57
CA GLU A 246 20.90 -27.09 -5.39
C GLU A 246 20.20 -26.44 -4.19
N THR A 247 18.88 -26.60 -4.11
CA THR A 247 18.05 -26.16 -2.98
C THR A 247 17.50 -27.37 -2.24
N ILE A 248 17.51 -27.34 -0.91
CA ILE A 248 16.97 -28.42 -0.08
C ILE A 248 15.48 -28.67 -0.35
N GLU A 249 15.10 -29.94 -0.49
CA GLU A 249 13.70 -30.34 -0.61
C GLU A 249 13.11 -30.58 0.80
N GLY A 250 12.11 -29.80 1.19
CA GLY A 250 11.41 -29.97 2.48
C GLY A 250 12.33 -29.79 3.69
N LYS A 251 12.27 -30.72 4.65
CA LYS A 251 13.11 -30.75 5.87
C LYS A 251 14.19 -31.84 5.82
N ASN A 252 14.68 -32.18 4.62
CA ASN A 252 15.62 -33.27 4.42
C ASN A 252 17.08 -32.82 4.62
N PHE A 253 17.43 -32.43 5.84
CA PHE A 253 18.78 -31.98 6.19
C PHE A 253 19.75 -33.15 6.43
N ASN A 254 19.24 -34.31 6.87
CA ASN A 254 20.04 -35.50 7.14
C ASN A 254 19.27 -36.80 6.81
N PRO A 255 19.66 -37.55 5.77
CA PRO A 255 20.64 -37.16 4.76
C PRO A 255 20.17 -35.91 3.99
N PHE A 256 21.10 -35.06 3.55
CA PHE A 256 20.76 -33.90 2.72
C PHE A 256 20.14 -34.38 1.40
N LYS A 257 18.99 -33.83 1.04
CA LYS A 257 18.36 -34.05 -0.27
C LYS A 257 18.02 -32.71 -0.92
N GLY A 258 18.74 -32.37 -1.98
CA GLY A 258 18.48 -31.20 -2.80
C GLY A 258 17.75 -31.53 -4.10
N ASP A 259 17.31 -30.49 -4.80
CA ASP A 259 16.60 -30.56 -6.08
C ASP A 259 17.53 -30.73 -7.31
N GLY A 260 18.86 -30.73 -7.11
CA GLY A 260 19.86 -30.83 -8.16
C GLY A 260 19.88 -29.66 -9.15
N LYS A 261 19.25 -28.52 -8.84
CA LYS A 261 19.13 -27.37 -9.76
C LYS A 261 20.00 -26.21 -9.30
N GLU A 262 20.93 -25.81 -10.18
CA GLU A 262 21.75 -24.64 -9.92
C GLU A 262 20.87 -23.39 -9.73
N TYR A 263 21.22 -22.60 -8.73
CA TYR A 263 20.51 -21.40 -8.34
C TYR A 263 21.48 -20.21 -8.29
N PHE A 264 21.26 -19.20 -9.13
CA PHE A 264 22.17 -18.06 -9.25
C PHE A 264 21.42 -16.75 -9.48
N HIS A 265 21.33 -15.91 -8.44
CA HIS A 265 20.61 -14.63 -8.48
C HIS A 265 21.17 -13.61 -7.49
N PHE A 266 21.27 -12.34 -7.91
CA PHE A 266 21.59 -11.19 -7.07
C PHE A 266 21.01 -9.90 -7.69
N TYR A 267 20.97 -8.83 -6.90
CA TYR A 267 20.60 -7.48 -7.30
C TYR A 267 21.86 -6.67 -7.59
N THR A 268 21.87 -5.97 -8.71
CA THR A 268 22.90 -4.98 -9.05
C THR A 268 22.76 -3.74 -8.18
N GLN A 269 23.78 -2.88 -8.16
CA GLN A 269 23.67 -1.58 -7.50
C GLN A 269 22.60 -0.67 -8.11
N GLU A 270 22.21 -0.90 -9.37
CA GLU A 270 21.13 -0.15 -10.01
C GLU A 270 19.76 -0.65 -9.54
N ASP A 271 19.59 -1.97 -9.44
CA ASP A 271 18.39 -2.57 -8.86
C ASP A 271 18.15 -2.09 -7.42
N ILE A 272 19.20 -1.98 -6.60
CA ILE A 272 19.09 -1.45 -5.24
C ILE A 272 18.67 0.03 -5.26
N ARG A 273 19.27 0.84 -6.15
CA ARG A 273 18.95 2.27 -6.28
C ARG A 273 17.53 2.50 -6.76
N GLU A 274 17.01 1.63 -7.63
CA GLU A 274 15.65 1.73 -8.13
C GLU A 274 14.60 1.48 -7.02
N ILE A 275 14.93 0.63 -6.04
CA ILE A 275 14.03 0.29 -4.92
C ILE A 275 14.05 1.34 -3.80
N VAL A 276 15.18 2.02 -3.57
CA VAL A 276 15.38 3.00 -2.49
C VAL A 276 14.94 4.40 -2.91
#